data_AF-A0A5B8UYD8-F1
#
_entry.id   AF-A0A5B8UYD8-F1
#
_cell.length_a   1.000
_cell.length_b   1.000
_cell.length_c   1.000
_cell.angle_alpha   90.00
_cell.angle_beta   90.00
_cell.angle_gamma   90.00
#
_symmetry.space_group_name_H-M   'P 1'
#
loop_
_entity.id
_entity.type
_entity.pdbx_description
1 polymer ?
#
loop_
_entity_poly.entity_id
_entity_poly.type
_entity_poly.pdbx_seq_one_letter_code
_entity_poly.pdbx_strand_id
1 'polypeptide(L)' 'MDKSVERYFLYCMNLQCQNSIYHNMMATQMPLSEESLLSRHCCTYCSQPLASAIDLEIKYTLANLNVVKPDLKNYMKN' A
#
# COMPACT_ATOMS: atom_id res chain seq x y z
N MET A 1 31.45 7.50 5.61
CA MET A 1 30.04 7.59 6.03
C MET A 1 29.29 6.53 5.26
N ASP A 2 28.87 5.48 5.97
CA ASP A 2 28.05 4.43 5.38
C ASP A 2 26.69 5.05 5.04
N LYS A 3 26.39 5.22 3.75
CA LYS A 3 25.07 5.69 3.33
C LYS A 3 24.13 4.52 3.55
N SER A 4 23.46 4.48 4.69
CA SER A 4 22.37 3.52 4.92
C SER A 4 21.39 3.66 3.75
N VAL A 5 21.32 2.64 2.90
CA VAL A 5 20.35 2.60 1.80
C VAL A 5 18.98 2.55 2.47
N GLU A 6 18.24 3.65 2.38
CA GLU A 6 16.86 3.71 2.83
C GLU A 6 16.06 2.66 2.05
N ARG A 7 15.25 1.88 2.76
CA ARG A 7 14.41 0.83 2.18
C ARG A 7 12.97 1.11 2.53
N TYR A 8 12.08 0.81 1.60
CA TYR A 8 10.65 0.81 1.86
C TYR A 8 10.07 -0.59 1.61
N PHE A 9 8.94 -0.85 2.27
CA PHE A 9 8.31 -2.17 2.33
C PHE A 9 7.01 -2.18 1.55
N LEU A 10 6.82 -3.25 0.78
CA LEU A 10 5.65 -3.52 -0.04
C LEU A 10 4.98 -4.83 0.38
N TYR A 11 3.65 -4.82 0.46
CA TYR A 11 2.85 -5.91 1.01
C TYR A 11 1.81 -6.39 0.01
N CYS A 12 1.63 -7.71 -0.07
CA CYS A 12 0.54 -8.29 -0.84
C CYS A 12 -0.74 -8.28 0.00
N MET A 13 -1.77 -7.61 -0.49
CA MET A 13 -3.07 -7.47 0.21
C MET A 13 -4.14 -8.47 -0.29
N ASN A 14 -3.78 -9.37 -1.21
CA ASN A 14 -4.72 -10.34 -1.74
C ASN A 14 -4.96 -11.48 -0.74
N LEU A 15 -6.15 -11.54 -0.13
CA LEU A 15 -6.54 -12.58 0.84
C LEU A 15 -6.42 -14.02 0.33
N GLN A 16 -6.45 -14.23 -1.00
CA GLN A 16 -6.30 -15.55 -1.61
C GLN A 16 -4.83 -15.94 -1.84
N CYS A 17 -3.90 -15.00 -1.72
CA CYS A 17 -2.47 -15.26 -1.87
C CYS A 17 -1.89 -15.77 -0.54
N GLN A 18 -1.28 -16.95 -0.52
CA GLN A 18 -0.63 -17.50 0.68
C GLN A 18 0.50 -16.60 1.22
N ASN A 19 1.10 -15.78 0.36
CA ASN A 19 2.13 -14.80 0.75
C ASN A 19 1.57 -13.40 0.98
N SER A 20 0.25 -13.28 1.18
CA SER A 20 -0.33 -12.03 1.64
C SER A 20 0.10 -11.72 3.08
N ILE A 21 0.03 -10.44 3.41
CA ILE A 21 0.33 -9.97 4.77
C ILE A 21 -0.59 -10.64 5.81
N TYR A 22 -1.78 -11.08 5.40
CA TYR A 22 -2.78 -11.70 6.28
C TYR A 22 -2.44 -13.15 6.67
N HIS A 23 -1.59 -13.83 5.90
CA HIS A 23 -1.24 -15.24 6.15
C HIS A 23 0.20 -15.40 6.65
N ASN A 24 1.15 -14.76 5.99
CA ASN A 24 2.58 -14.96 6.26
C ASN A 24 3.35 -13.67 6.62
N MET A 25 2.67 -12.52 6.70
CA MET A 25 3.27 -11.21 7.04
C MET A 25 4.54 -10.87 6.21
N MET A 26 4.62 -11.39 4.98
CA MET A 26 5.78 -11.17 4.11
C MET A 26 5.76 -9.79 3.48
N ALA A 27 6.93 -9.15 3.47
CA ALA A 27 7.17 -7.85 2.83
C ALA A 27 8.27 -7.96 1.78
N THR A 28 8.04 -7.33 0.63
CA THR A 28 9.10 -7.10 -0.37
C THR A 28 9.83 -5.82 0.01
N GLN A 29 11.15 -5.90 0.14
CA GLN A 29 12.01 -4.75 0.44
C GLN A 29 12.59 -4.20 -0.85
N MET A 30 12.54 -2.88 -1.01
CA MET A 30 13.11 -2.21 -2.18
C MET A 30 13.95 -1.00 -1.75
N PRO A 31 15.03 -0.67 -2.49
CA PRO A 31 15.74 0.59 -2.30
C PRO A 31 14.78 1.76 -2.47
N LEU A 32 14.88 2.76 -1.61
CA LEU A 32 14.14 4.00 -1.78
C LEU A 32 14.75 4.80 -2.93
N SER A 33 14.08 4.79 -4.07
CA SER A 33 14.38 5.61 -5.23
C SER A 33 13.08 6.16 -5.81
N GLU A 34 13.15 7.30 -6.50
CA GLU A 34 12.00 7.89 -7.22
C GLU A 34 11.37 6.87 -8.17
N GLU A 35 12.19 6.13 -8.92
CA GLU A 35 11.74 5.06 -9.80
C GLU A 35 10.95 3.98 -9.05
N SER A 36 11.44 3.55 -7.88
CA SER A 36 10.76 2.52 -7.09
C SER A 36 9.43 3.03 -6.53
N LEU A 37 9.36 4.30 -6.13
CA LEU A 37 8.12 4.93 -5.65
C LEU A 37 7.07 5.10 -6.74
N LEU A 38 7.48 5.38 -7.98
CA LEU A 38 6.58 5.60 -9.11
C LEU A 38 6.20 4.32 -9.85
N SER A 39 6.97 3.25 -9.67
CA SER A 39 6.74 1.97 -10.33
C SER A 39 5.59 1.19 -9.70
N ARG A 40 4.77 0.54 -10.53
CA ARG A 40 3.76 -0.41 -10.07
C ARG A 40 4.41 -1.76 -9.80
N HIS A 41 4.43 -2.16 -8.54
CA HIS A 41 4.99 -3.43 -8.12
C HIS A 41 3.91 -4.50 -7.96
N CYS A 42 4.19 -5.72 -8.41
CA CYS A 42 3.27 -6.84 -8.36
C CYS A 42 3.84 -7.99 -7.52
N CYS A 43 2.96 -8.69 -6.80
CA CYS A 43 3.31 -9.89 -6.06
C CYS A 43 3.78 -10.97 -7.03
N THR A 44 4.96 -11.54 -6.81
CA THR A 44 5.51 -12.61 -7.66
C THR A 44 4.67 -13.89 -7.65
N TYR A 45 3.84 -14.11 -6.63
CA TYR A 45 3.05 -15.32 -6.47
C TYR A 45 1.65 -15.24 -7.07
N CYS A 46 0.98 -14.09 -6.99
CA CYS A 46 -0.40 -13.93 -7.46
C CYS A 46 -0.58 -12.83 -8.51
N SER A 47 0.52 -12.16 -8.91
CA SER A 47 0.53 -11.04 -9.86
C SER A 47 -0.32 -9.83 -9.46
N GLN A 48 -0.91 -9.82 -8.27
CA GLN A 48 -1.70 -8.70 -7.78
C GLN A 48 -0.79 -7.54 -7.35
N PRO A 49 -1.25 -6.29 -7.47
CA PRO A 49 -0.49 -5.12 -7.03
C PRO A 49 -0.12 -5.20 -5.54
N LEU A 50 1.12 -4.83 -5.23
CA LEU A 50 1.58 -4.64 -3.86
C LEU A 50 1.17 -3.25 -3.36
N ALA A 51 0.95 -3.13 -2.06
CA ALA A 51 0.67 -1.86 -1.39
C ALA A 51 1.86 -1.47 -0.50
N SER A 52 2.25 -0.19 -0.51
CA SER A 52 3.20 0.31 0.48
C SER A 52 2.53 0.55 1.82
N ALA A 53 3.33 0.65 2.90
CA ALA A 53 2.81 1.06 4.22
C ALA A 53 2.09 2.43 4.15
N ILE A 54 2.60 3.36 3.33
CA ILE A 54 2.00 4.68 3.13
C ILE A 54 0.63 4.55 2.46
N ASP A 55 0.50 3.70 1.43
CA ASP A 55 -0.79 3.47 0.77
C ASP A 55 -1.83 2.88 1.74
N LEU A 56 -1.39 2.02 2.66
CA LEU A 56 -2.24 1.42 3.68
C LEU A 56 -2.69 2.46 4.70
N GLU A 57 -1.79 3.32 5.17
CA GLU A 57 -2.11 4.39 6.11
C GLU A 57 -3.06 5.43 5.48
N ILE A 58 -2.85 5.80 4.22
CA ILE A 58 -3.75 6.66 3.46
C ILE A 58 -5.14 6.01 3.36
N LYS A 59 -5.21 4.73 2.97
CA LYS A 59 -6.49 4.00 2.89
C LYS A 59 -7.21 3.93 4.23
N TYR A 60 -6.49 3.66 5.31
CA TYR A 60 -7.06 3.58 6.66
C TYR A 60 -7.57 4.94 7.13
N THR A 61 -6.79 6.00 6.90
CA THR A 61 -7.18 7.37 7.22
C THR A 61 -8.43 7.78 6.43
N LEU A 62 -8.47 7.51 5.13
CA LEU A 62 -9.63 7.79 4.28
C LEU A 62 -10.86 6.98 4.69
N ALA A 63 -10.70 5.70 5.04
CA ALA A 63 -11.80 4.88 5.54
C ALA A 63 -12.39 5.44 6.84
N ASN A 64 -11.53 5.86 7.77
CA ASN A 64 -11.98 6.47 9.02
C ASN A 64 -12.63 7.85 8.79
N LEU A 65 -12.13 8.65 7.86
CA LEU A 65 -12.79 9.90 7.46
C LEU A 65 -14.18 9.67 6.84
N ASN A 66 -14.37 8.55 6.13
CA ASN A 66 -15.66 8.17 5.55
C ASN A 66 -16.64 7.59 6.59
N VAL A 67 -16.15 6.94 7.65
CA VAL A 67 -17.00 6.54 8.79
C VAL A 67 -17.50 7.76 9.59
N VAL A 68 -16.78 8.88 9.54
CA VAL A 68 -17.14 10.14 10.20
C VAL A 68 -18.09 11.02 9.35
N LYS A 69 -18.37 10.67 8.08
CA LYS A 69 -19.26 11.46 7.22
C LYS A 69 -20.38 10.63 6.58
N PRO A 70 -21.57 10.52 7.21
CA PRO A 70 -22.77 10.09 6.51
C PRO A 70 -23.29 11.08 5.45
N ASP A 71 -22.74 12.30 5.34
CA ASP A 71 -23.26 13.33 4.43
C ASP A 71 -22.16 14.00 3.59
N LEU A 72 -21.89 13.42 2.42
CA LEU A 72 -21.19 14.09 1.31
C LEU A 72 -21.94 13.93 -0.03
N LYS A 73 -23.27 13.76 0.01
CA LYS A 73 -24.11 13.74 -1.22
C LYS A 73 -24.25 15.09 -1.94
N ASN A 74 -23.65 16.17 -1.44
CA ASN A 74 -23.85 17.52 -2.00
C ASN A 74 -22.61 18.22 -2.59
N TYR A 75 -21.45 17.58 -2.71
CA TYR A 75 -20.23 18.25 -3.23
C TYR A 75 -19.84 17.89 -4.68
N MET A 76 -20.71 17.21 -5.44
CA MET A 76 -20.52 17.00 -6.89
C MET A 76 -21.70 17.54 -7.72
N LYS A 77 -22.28 18.65 -7.30
CA LYS A 77 -23.05 19.54 -8.17
C LYS A 77 -22.36 20.89 -8.20
N ASN A 78 -21.35 21.02 -9.06
CA ASN A 78 -21.00 22.21 -9.83
C ASN A 78 -19.81 21.85 -10.73
#